data_AF-A0A7W1KUF9-F1
#
_entry.id   AF-A0A7W1KUF9-F1
#
_cell.length_a   1.000
_cell.length_b   1.000
_cell.length_c   1.000
_cell.angle_alpha   90.00
_cell.angle_beta   90.00
_cell.angle_gamma   90.00
#
_symmetry.space_group_name_H-M   'P 1'
#
loop_
_entity.id
_entity.type
_entity.pdbx_description
1 polymer ?
#
loop_
_entity_poly.entity_id
_entity_poly.type
_entity_poly.pdbx_seq_one_letter_code
_entity_poly.pdbx_strand_id
1 'polypeptide(L)' 'LVLTHILPTLDRAVSLVEATAAFDGPVELAEDGTTLRVGP' A
#
# COMPACT_ATOMS: atom_id res chain seq x y z
N LEU A 1 0.18 -1.60 6.81
CA LEU A 1 -0.71 -2.09 5.74
C LEU A 1 0.07 -2.01 4.42
N VAL A 2 0.00 -3.05 3.59
CA VAL A 2 0.65 -3.04 2.27
C VAL A 2 -0.43 -3.21 1.22
N LEU A 3 -0.58 -2.22 0.34
CA LEU A 3 -1.53 -2.27 -0.76
C LEU A 3 -0.86 -2.95 -1.96
N THR A 4 -1.53 -3.94 -2.53
CA THR A 4 -1.10 -4.65 -3.74
C THR A 4 -2.29 -4.84 -4.68
N HIS A 5 -2.05 -5.36 -5.88
CA HIS A 5 -3.08 -5.61 -6.89
C HIS A 5 -3.99 -4.39 -7.13
N ILE A 6 -3.40 -3.19 -7.16
CA ILE A 6 -4.12 -1.97 -7.56
C ILE A 6 -4.46 -2.11 -9.04
N LEU A 7 -5.76 -2.04 -9.36
CA LEU A 7 -6.24 -2.18 -10.73
C LEU A 7 -5.59 -1.11 -11.63
N PRO A 8 -5.27 -1.42 -12.89
CA PRO A 8 -4.64 -0.45 -13.80
C PRO A 8 -5.47 0.81 -14.05
N THR A 9 -6.78 0.75 -13.81
CA THR A 9 -7.71 1.88 -13.94
C THR A 9 -7.75 2.78 -12.72
N LEU A 10 -7.10 2.39 -11.62
CA LEU A 10 -7.07 3.14 -10.38
C LEU A 10 -5.72 3.84 -10.22
N ASP A 11 -5.78 5.06 -9.71
CA ASP A 11 -4.57 5.81 -9.39
C ASP A 11 -3.94 5.28 -8.09
N ARG A 12 -2.65 4.94 -8.17
CA ARG A 12 -1.89 4.37 -7.05
C ARG A 12 -1.69 5.39 -5.92
N ALA A 13 -1.49 6.66 -6.25
CA ALA A 13 -1.31 7.72 -5.26
C ALA A 13 -2.63 8.00 -4.53
N VAL A 14 -3.76 8.03 -5.25
CA VAL A 14 -5.08 8.16 -4.62
C VAL A 14 -5.36 6.98 -3.68
N SER A 15 -5.08 5.76 -4.12
CA SER A 15 -5.24 4.55 -3.29
C SER A 15 -4.41 4.61 -2.00
N LEU A 16 -3.19 5.13 -2.07
CA LEU A 16 -2.32 5.33 -0.90
C LEU A 16 -2.89 6.39 0.06
N VAL A 17 -3.37 7.52 -0.47
CA VAL A 17 -3.97 8.61 0.32
C VAL A 17 -5.22 8.11 1.05
N GLU A 18 -6.12 7.42 0.35
CA GLU A 18 -7.36 6.89 0.93
C GLU A 18 -7.08 5.87 2.05
N ALA A 19 -6.14 4.95 1.82
CA ALA A 19 -5.78 3.96 2.84
C ALA A 19 -5.09 4.59 4.05
N THR A 20 -4.25 5.61 3.84
CA THR A 20 -3.58 6.35 4.93
C THR A 20 -4.60 7.14 5.75
N ALA A 21 -5.66 7.66 5.13
CA ALA A 21 -6.74 8.35 5.85
C ALA A 21 -7.62 7.39 6.68
N ALA A 22 -7.67 6.10 6.32
CA ALA A 22 -8.52 5.10 6.96
C ALA A 22 -7.79 4.19 7.97
N PHE A 23 -6.46 4.20 8.00
CA PHE A 23 -5.65 3.31 8.83
C PHE A 23 -4.58 4.10 9.58
N ASP A 24 -4.59 4.02 10.91
CA ASP A 24 -3.70 4.80 11.79
C ASP A 24 -2.22 4.34 11.79
N GLY A 25 -1.88 3.29 11.05
CA GLY A 25 -0.53 2.74 10.96
C GLY A 25 0.17 3.03 9.62
N PRO A 26 1.43 2.57 9.45
CA PRO A 26 2.16 2.76 8.20
C PRO A 26 1.44 2.06 7.03
N VAL A 27 1.33 2.76 5.91
CA VAL A 27 0.77 2.25 4.65
C VAL A 27 1.82 2.34 3.55
N GLU A 28 2.01 1.25 2.81
CA GLU A 28 2.99 1.15 1.73
C GLU A 28 2.35 0.53 0.48
N LEU A 29 2.87 0.85 -0.71
CA LEU A 29 2.49 0.22 -1.97
C LEU A 29 3.47 -0.90 -2.31
N ALA A 30 2.97 -2.08 -2.63
CA ALA A 30 3.78 -3.16 -3.15
C ALA A 30 4.22 -2.87 -4.60
N GLU A 31 5.50 -3.10 -4.83
CA GLU A 31 6.12 -3.20 -6.16
C GLU A 31 6.67 -4.62 -6.37
N ASP A 32 6.86 -5.01 -7.62
CA ASP A 32 7.42 -6.33 -7.93
C ASP A 32 8.81 -6.47 -7.31
N GLY A 33 9.02 -7.57 -6.56
CA GLY A 33 10.25 -7.80 -5.80
C GLY A 33 10.29 -7.18 -4.41
N THR A 34 9.23 -6.51 -3.96
CA THR A 34 9.11 -6.01 -2.57
C THR A 34 9.31 -7.15 -1.59
N THR A 35 10.27 -6.99 -0.67
CA THR A 35 10.52 -7.92 0.44
C THR A 35 10.35 -7.16 1.74
N LEU A 36 9.46 -7.64 2.61
CA LEU A 36 9.16 -7.03 3.89
C LEU A 36 9.45 -8.00 5.02
N ARG A 37 10.17 -7.53 6.04
CA ARG A 37 10.34 -8.25 7.30
C ARG A 37 9.25 -7.79 8.26
N VAL A 38 8.45 -8.73 8.75
CA VAL A 38 7.30 -8.42 9.61
C VAL A 38 7.60 -8.86 11.04
N GLY A 39 7.70 -7.91 11.97
CA GLY A 39 8.05 -8.16 13.38
C GLY A 39 9.56 -8.34 13.64
N PRO A 40 9.98 -8.45 14.92
CA PRO A 40 11.32 -8.91 15.29
C PRO A 40 11.59 -10.35 14.80
#